data_AF-A0AAE0BCK9-F1
#
_entry.id   AF-A0AAE0BCK9-F1
#
_cell.length_a   1.000
_cell.length_b   1.000
_cell.length_c   1.000
_cell.angle_alpha   90.00
_cell.angle_beta   90.00
_cell.angle_gamma   90.00
#
_symmetry.space_group_name_H-M   'P 1'
#
loop_
_entity.id
_entity.type
_entity.pdbx_description
1 polymer ?
#
loop_
_entity_poly.entity_id
_entity_poly.type
_entity_poly.pdbx_seq_one_letter_code
_entity_poly.pdbx_strand_id
1 'polypeptide(L)'
;MQRPQPGAGTWVIISHRCAVEGGQAVSKGHEGATAEKGPWLFTLDFPSYLPVMTHATSRALREELYMAFISRASTGEKDNTPNIDRILELRAQKAELLGFPNFAEVSLASKMATLPSALKLLEELRAASTAAAEADLEDVKKFAEENGETAELKHWDITFWAERLKETKYELKEEELRPYFALPKVQEGLFALATKLFGVTIEAADGEAPVWHKDVRLYKYGAFREGERSVCNSALWDNKSLLEASLV
;
A
#
# COMPACT_ATOMS: atom_id res chain seq x y z
N MET A 1 6.61 34.63 6.60
CA MET A 1 6.46 33.55 7.60
C MET A 1 7.52 32.49 7.30
N GLN A 2 8.44 32.27 8.23
CA GLN A 2 9.54 31.32 8.09
C GLN A 2 8.99 29.88 7.99
N ARG A 3 9.44 29.13 6.98
CA ARG A 3 9.09 27.72 6.79
C ARG A 3 9.73 26.89 7.93
N PRO A 4 8.95 26.08 8.67
CA PRO A 4 9.54 25.13 9.60
C PRO A 4 10.20 23.99 8.82
N GLN A 5 11.41 23.61 9.24
CA GLN A 5 12.14 22.45 8.71
C GLN A 5 11.49 21.15 9.25
N PRO A 6 11.24 20.13 8.41
CA PRO A 6 10.54 18.93 8.85
C PRO A 6 11.47 18.01 9.67
N GLY A 7 11.21 17.91 10.97
CA GLY A 7 11.80 16.92 11.88
C GLY A 7 10.83 15.77 12.19
N ALA A 8 11.37 14.55 12.29
CA ALA A 8 10.78 13.30 12.80
C ALA A 8 9.29 13.02 12.43
N GLY A 9 9.12 12.41 11.26
CA GLY A 9 7.80 12.09 10.67
C GLY A 9 7.38 13.29 9.84
N THR A 10 7.44 13.18 8.52
CA THR A 10 7.13 14.31 7.64
C THR A 10 5.62 14.48 7.61
N TRP A 11 5.09 15.29 8.53
CA TRP A 11 3.67 15.63 8.59
C TRP A 11 3.42 16.84 7.71
N VAL A 12 2.34 16.80 6.92
CA VAL A 12 1.89 17.99 6.21
C VAL A 12 0.64 18.51 6.94
N ILE A 13 0.81 19.62 7.67
CA ILE A 13 -0.31 20.29 8.35
C ILE A 13 -0.93 21.25 7.36
N ILE A 14 -2.17 20.99 6.95
CA ILE A 14 -2.83 21.78 5.91
C ILE A 14 -4.15 22.32 6.44
N SER A 15 -4.37 23.62 6.23
CA SER A 15 -5.56 24.36 6.66
C SER A 15 -6.75 24.21 5.70
N HIS A 16 -6.66 23.35 4.68
CA HIS A 16 -7.70 23.21 3.65
C HIS A 16 -8.72 22.15 4.02
N ARG A 17 -10.01 22.50 3.82
CA ARG A 17 -11.15 21.60 3.99
C ARG A 17 -11.04 20.42 3.02
N CYS A 18 -10.69 19.26 3.55
CA CYS A 18 -10.83 17.98 2.88
C CYS A 18 -11.65 17.07 3.81
N ALA A 19 -12.60 16.32 3.27
CA ALA A 19 -13.58 15.54 4.05
C ALA A 19 -12.98 14.31 4.77
N VAL A 20 -11.66 14.24 4.90
CA VAL A 20 -10.93 13.05 5.31
C VAL A 20 -10.06 13.42 6.50
N GLU A 21 -10.35 12.80 7.64
CA GLU A 21 -9.46 12.68 8.81
C GLU A 21 -9.36 13.85 9.80
N GLY A 22 -10.47 14.19 10.47
CA GLY A 22 -10.42 15.06 11.67
C GLY A 22 -9.82 14.38 12.91
N GLY A 23 -9.81 13.04 12.97
CA GLY A 23 -9.37 12.28 14.15
C GLY A 23 -7.86 12.31 14.40
N GLN A 24 -7.04 12.47 13.36
CA GLN A 24 -5.59 12.43 13.50
C GLN A 24 -5.01 13.72 14.10
N ALA A 25 -5.64 14.88 13.84
CA ALA A 25 -5.22 16.17 14.39
C ALA A 25 -5.36 16.24 15.92
N VAL A 26 -6.39 15.60 16.49
CA VAL A 26 -6.61 15.52 17.94
C VAL A 26 -5.46 14.78 18.63
N SER A 27 -4.97 13.68 18.04
CA SER A 27 -3.86 12.90 18.62
C SER A 27 -2.52 13.64 18.65
N LYS A 28 -2.40 14.77 17.93
CA LYS A 28 -1.20 15.62 17.87
C LYS A 28 -1.35 16.95 18.63
N GLY A 29 -2.38 17.09 19.45
CA GLY A 29 -2.53 18.24 20.36
C GLY A 29 -3.42 19.37 19.83
N HIS A 30 -4.16 19.17 18.75
CA HIS A 30 -5.20 20.11 18.31
C HIS A 30 -6.55 19.77 18.94
N GLU A 31 -6.76 20.26 20.16
CA GLU A 31 -8.02 20.08 20.89
C GLU A 31 -9.17 20.81 20.16
N GLY A 32 -10.22 20.07 19.80
CA GLY A 32 -11.40 20.61 19.09
C GLY A 32 -11.44 20.34 17.57
N ALA A 33 -10.40 19.71 17.01
CA ALA A 33 -10.47 19.21 15.64
C ALA A 33 -11.50 18.06 15.52
N THR A 34 -12.41 18.18 14.58
CA THR A 34 -13.38 17.15 14.21
C THR A 34 -13.30 16.90 12.70
N ALA A 35 -13.94 15.84 12.21
CA ALA A 35 -14.00 15.59 10.77
C ALA A 35 -14.59 16.78 9.99
N GLU A 36 -15.49 17.54 10.63
CA GLU A 36 -16.20 18.68 10.07
C GLU A 36 -15.50 20.03 10.31
N LYS A 37 -14.75 20.15 11.42
CA LYS A 37 -14.07 21.38 11.86
C LYS A 37 -12.59 21.08 12.03
N GLY A 38 -11.77 21.55 11.09
CA GLY A 38 -10.32 21.40 11.14
C GLY A 38 -9.67 22.05 12.38
N PRO A 39 -8.34 21.93 12.53
CA PRO A 39 -7.38 21.49 11.51
C PRO A 39 -7.42 19.98 11.23
N TRP A 40 -7.00 19.58 10.02
CA TRP A 40 -6.81 18.18 9.62
C TRP A 40 -5.32 17.88 9.50
N LEU A 41 -4.94 16.63 9.77
CA LEU A 41 -3.56 16.16 9.67
C LEU A 41 -3.51 15.02 8.67
N PHE A 42 -2.66 15.16 7.64
CA PHE A 42 -2.42 14.11 6.66
C PHE A 42 -1.07 13.45 6.92
N THR A 43 -1.03 12.12 6.78
CA THR A 43 0.20 11.33 6.84
C THR A 43 0.58 10.81 5.45
N LEU A 44 1.83 10.37 5.33
CA LEU A 44 2.32 9.70 4.13
C LEU A 44 2.10 8.18 4.17
N ASP A 45 1.36 7.69 5.16
CA ASP A 45 0.92 6.29 5.20
C ASP A 45 -0.17 6.09 4.16
N PHE A 46 -0.17 4.91 3.52
CA PHE A 46 -1.03 4.64 2.37
C PHE A 46 -2.53 4.91 2.62
N PRO A 47 -3.11 4.56 3.80
CA PRO A 47 -4.51 4.85 4.11
C PRO A 47 -4.87 6.34 4.22
N SER A 48 -3.89 7.23 4.44
CA SER A 48 -4.10 8.69 4.47
C SER A 48 -3.74 9.33 3.13
N TYR A 49 -2.61 8.90 2.54
CA TYR A 49 -2.11 9.41 1.27
C TYR A 49 -3.03 9.11 0.08
N LEU A 50 -3.45 7.84 -0.09
CA LEU A 50 -4.20 7.44 -1.28
C LEU A 50 -5.56 8.17 -1.39
N PRO A 51 -6.38 8.29 -0.33
CA PRO A 51 -7.64 9.04 -0.43
C PRO A 51 -7.46 10.50 -0.83
N VAL A 52 -6.35 11.14 -0.42
CA VAL A 52 -6.06 12.52 -0.85
C VAL A 52 -5.75 12.55 -2.35
N MET A 53 -4.93 11.63 -2.86
CA MET A 53 -4.63 11.55 -4.28
C MET A 53 -5.86 11.21 -5.15
N THR A 54 -6.78 10.42 -4.61
CA THR A 54 -7.99 9.95 -5.31
C THR A 54 -9.13 10.97 -5.27
N HIS A 55 -9.33 11.68 -4.16
CA HIS A 55 -10.55 12.47 -3.93
C HIS A 55 -10.33 13.96 -3.67
N ALA A 56 -9.10 14.40 -3.34
CA ALA A 56 -8.90 15.82 -3.05
C ALA A 56 -9.04 16.66 -4.31
N THR A 57 -9.97 17.62 -4.28
CA THR A 57 -10.23 18.54 -5.39
C THR A 57 -9.15 19.61 -5.53
N SER A 58 -8.45 19.95 -4.44
CA SER A 58 -7.33 20.90 -4.48
C SER A 58 -6.12 20.27 -5.16
N ARG A 59 -5.79 20.75 -6.37
CA ARG A 59 -4.60 20.32 -7.12
C ARG A 59 -3.29 20.59 -6.36
N ALA A 60 -3.19 21.76 -5.71
CA ALA A 60 -2.01 22.13 -4.93
C ALA A 60 -1.78 21.17 -3.75
N LEU A 61 -2.86 20.70 -3.12
CA LEU A 61 -2.79 19.70 -2.05
C LEU A 61 -2.26 18.36 -2.58
N ARG A 62 -2.77 17.90 -3.74
CA ARG A 62 -2.29 16.66 -4.38
C ARG A 62 -0.82 16.78 -4.77
N GLU A 63 -0.41 17.93 -5.31
CA GLU A 63 0.99 18.19 -5.67
C GLU A 63 1.91 18.14 -4.44
N GLU A 64 1.55 18.85 -3.35
CA GLU A 64 2.35 18.89 -2.13
C GLU A 64 2.54 17.50 -1.51
N LEU A 65 1.45 16.74 -1.37
CA LEU A 65 1.49 15.38 -0.81
C LEU A 65 2.20 14.39 -1.74
N TYR A 66 1.99 14.49 -3.05
CA TYR A 66 2.70 13.67 -4.02
C TYR A 66 4.21 13.89 -3.93
N MET A 67 4.65 15.15 -3.97
CA MET A 67 6.07 15.51 -3.85
C MET A 67 6.67 15.03 -2.53
N ALA A 68 5.95 15.21 -1.43
CA ALA A 68 6.36 14.72 -0.11
C ALA A 68 6.48 13.17 -0.08
N PHE A 69 5.58 12.45 -0.76
CA PHE A 69 5.58 10.99 -0.81
C PHE A 69 6.73 10.41 -1.66
N ILE A 70 7.01 11.00 -2.83
CA ILE A 70 8.06 10.51 -3.74
C ILE A 70 9.48 10.87 -3.28
N SER A 71 9.64 11.94 -2.49
CA SER A 71 10.92 12.41 -1.95
C SER A 71 11.24 11.87 -0.54
N ARG A 72 10.49 10.85 -0.09
CA ARG A 72 10.75 10.24 1.22
C ARG A 72 12.15 9.63 1.25
N ALA A 73 12.88 9.96 2.31
CA ALA A 73 14.21 9.43 2.57
C ALA A 73 15.22 9.69 1.43
N SER A 74 15.13 10.85 0.76
CA SER A 74 16.03 11.25 -0.32
C SER A 74 16.90 12.49 -0.02
N THR A 75 16.81 13.06 1.19
CA THR A 75 17.59 14.24 1.60
C THR A 75 17.89 14.25 3.10
N GLY A 76 18.93 14.99 3.49
CA GLY A 76 19.31 15.22 4.88
C GLY A 76 19.78 13.96 5.61
N GLU A 77 19.54 13.89 6.93
CA GLU A 77 19.98 12.76 7.77
C GLU A 77 19.30 11.42 7.42
N LYS A 78 18.20 11.45 6.68
CA LYS A 78 17.43 10.27 6.28
C LYS A 78 17.62 9.91 4.81
N ASP A 79 18.62 10.49 4.16
CA ASP A 79 18.92 10.19 2.76
C ASP A 79 19.40 8.74 2.61
N ASN A 80 18.66 7.94 1.84
CA ASN A 80 18.99 6.56 1.52
C ASN A 80 19.86 6.42 0.27
N THR A 81 20.12 7.49 -0.48
CA THR A 81 20.92 7.43 -1.71
C THR A 81 22.30 6.81 -1.47
N PRO A 82 23.10 7.26 -0.47
CA PRO A 82 24.41 6.67 -0.21
C PRO A 82 24.33 5.21 0.27
N ASN A 83 23.26 4.85 0.98
CA ASN A 83 23.04 3.49 1.44
C ASN A 83 22.76 2.55 0.26
N ILE A 84 21.95 2.99 -0.71
CA ILE A 84 21.66 2.22 -1.92
C ILE A 84 22.95 1.99 -2.71
N ASP A 85 23.75 3.04 -2.92
CA ASP A 85 25.03 2.93 -3.63
C ASP A 85 25.96 1.92 -2.97
N ARG A 86 26.10 2.01 -1.64
CA ARG A 86 26.92 1.07 -0.87
C ARG A 86 26.39 -0.37 -0.93
N ILE A 87 25.08 -0.55 -0.89
CA ILE A 87 24.45 -1.88 -1.04
C ILE A 87 24.74 -2.47 -2.41
N LEU A 88 24.64 -1.67 -3.49
CA LEU A 88 24.91 -2.13 -4.85
C LEU A 88 26.39 -2.51 -5.04
N GLU A 89 27.31 -1.70 -4.51
CA GLU A 89 28.75 -2.00 -4.51
C GLU A 89 29.05 -3.32 -3.79
N LEU A 90 28.54 -3.49 -2.57
CA LEU A 90 28.73 -4.71 -1.78
C LEU A 90 28.09 -5.93 -2.45
N ARG A 91 26.96 -5.77 -3.13
CA ARG A 91 26.31 -6.84 -3.90
C ARG A 91 27.14 -7.24 -5.12
N ALA A 92 27.78 -6.29 -5.79
CA ALA A 92 28.70 -6.58 -6.89
C ALA A 92 29.93 -7.35 -6.40
N GLN A 93 30.58 -6.87 -5.33
CA GLN A 93 31.73 -7.56 -4.71
C GLN A 93 31.36 -8.98 -4.26
N LYS A 94 30.17 -9.16 -3.66
CA LYS A 94 29.68 -10.48 -3.27
C LYS A 94 29.51 -11.41 -4.47
N ALA A 95 29.04 -10.92 -5.61
CA ALA A 95 28.91 -11.73 -6.82
C ALA A 95 30.27 -12.19 -7.33
N GLU A 96 31.24 -11.27 -7.41
CA GLU A 96 32.61 -11.57 -7.83
C GLU A 96 33.27 -12.64 -6.93
N LEU A 97 33.16 -12.49 -5.60
CA LEU A 97 33.70 -13.46 -4.65
C LEU A 97 33.08 -14.86 -4.78
N LEU A 98 31.83 -14.95 -5.22
CA LEU A 98 31.13 -16.21 -5.44
C LEU A 98 31.31 -16.76 -6.87
N GLY A 99 32.07 -16.08 -7.73
CA GLY A 99 32.32 -16.48 -9.11
C GLY A 99 31.15 -16.20 -10.06
N PHE A 100 30.21 -15.32 -9.70
CA PHE A 100 29.12 -14.87 -10.55
C PHE A 100 29.41 -13.51 -11.19
N PRO A 101 28.93 -13.25 -12.41
CA PRO A 101 29.18 -11.98 -13.11
C PRO A 101 28.40 -10.80 -12.53
N ASN A 102 27.27 -11.03 -11.86
CA ASN A 102 26.44 -9.99 -11.26
C ASN A 102 25.57 -10.54 -10.12
N PHE A 103 25.02 -9.65 -9.29
CA PHE A 103 24.20 -10.04 -8.16
C PHE A 103 22.84 -10.63 -8.54
N ALA A 104 22.30 -10.31 -9.73
CA ALA A 104 21.04 -10.89 -10.18
C ALA A 104 21.17 -12.41 -10.35
N GLU A 105 22.30 -12.88 -10.89
CA GLU A 105 22.59 -14.31 -11.01
C GLU A 105 22.78 -15.00 -9.66
N VAL A 106 23.45 -14.34 -8.69
CA VAL A 106 23.52 -14.84 -7.30
C VAL A 106 22.12 -15.02 -6.70
N SER A 107 21.23 -14.04 -6.92
CA SER A 107 19.85 -14.09 -6.41
C SER A 107 19.02 -15.19 -7.07
N LEU A 108 19.24 -15.43 -8.36
CA LEU A 108 18.47 -16.39 -9.16
C LEU A 108 19.00 -17.82 -9.03
N ALA A 109 20.24 -18.03 -8.59
CA ALA A 109 20.84 -19.36 -8.40
C ALA A 109 20.00 -20.29 -7.50
N SER A 110 19.22 -19.75 -6.56
CA SER A 110 18.31 -20.51 -5.68
C SER A 110 16.84 -20.43 -6.07
N LYS A 111 16.49 -19.80 -7.20
CA LYS A 111 15.12 -19.58 -7.66
C LYS A 111 14.84 -20.42 -8.90
N MET A 112 13.55 -20.60 -9.23
CA MET A 112 13.13 -21.34 -10.42
C MET A 112 13.51 -20.63 -11.73
N ALA A 113 13.59 -19.30 -11.72
CA ALA A 113 13.83 -18.49 -12.91
C ALA A 113 15.32 -18.28 -13.18
N THR A 114 15.70 -18.28 -14.45
CA THR A 114 17.00 -17.80 -14.93
C THR A 114 16.92 -16.33 -15.34
N LEU A 115 18.05 -15.62 -15.40
CA LEU A 115 18.07 -14.21 -15.80
C LEU A 115 17.48 -13.99 -17.22
N PRO A 116 17.85 -14.77 -18.26
CA PRO A 116 17.24 -14.63 -19.57
C PRO A 116 15.73 -14.89 -19.57
N SER A 117 15.26 -15.91 -18.84
CA SER A 117 13.82 -16.20 -18.77
C SER A 117 13.03 -15.10 -18.07
N ALA A 118 13.59 -14.50 -17.01
CA ALA A 118 12.95 -13.41 -16.29
C ALA A 118 12.86 -12.15 -17.16
N LEU A 119 13.95 -11.77 -17.83
CA LEU A 119 13.96 -10.63 -18.75
C LEU A 119 13.01 -10.82 -19.92
N LYS A 120 12.97 -12.03 -20.50
CA LYS A 120 12.03 -12.36 -21.58
C LYS A 120 10.58 -12.19 -21.13
N LEU A 121 10.21 -12.73 -19.97
CA LEU A 121 8.85 -12.60 -19.44
C LEU A 121 8.48 -11.14 -19.20
N LEU A 122 9.38 -10.33 -18.63
CA LEU A 122 9.14 -8.91 -18.39
C LEU A 122 8.95 -8.14 -19.70
N GLU A 123 9.71 -8.46 -20.74
CA GLU A 123 9.59 -7.81 -22.04
C GLU A 123 8.30 -8.22 -22.76
N GLU A 124 7.90 -9.49 -22.69
CA GLU A 124 6.62 -9.95 -23.23
C GLU A 124 5.43 -9.24 -22.55
N LEU A 125 5.48 -9.08 -21.22
CA LEU A 125 4.48 -8.32 -20.47
C LEU A 125 4.49 -6.83 -20.85
N ARG A 126 5.68 -6.21 -20.94
CA ARG A 126 5.81 -4.81 -21.36
C ARG A 126 5.21 -4.60 -22.74
N ALA A 127 5.54 -5.45 -23.71
CA ALA A 127 5.04 -5.35 -25.07
C ALA A 127 3.51 -5.49 -25.13
N ALA A 128 2.93 -6.41 -24.35
CA ALA A 128 1.48 -6.62 -24.29
C ALA A 128 0.73 -5.48 -23.57
N SER A 129 1.34 -4.83 -22.57
CA SER A 129 0.68 -3.83 -21.73
C SER A 129 0.87 -2.37 -22.18
N THR A 130 1.91 -2.06 -22.98
CA THR A 130 2.25 -0.66 -23.33
C THR A 130 1.11 0.05 -24.06
N ALA A 131 0.54 -0.57 -25.10
CA ALA A 131 -0.53 0.07 -25.89
C ALA A 131 -1.81 0.31 -25.07
N ALA A 132 -2.15 -0.60 -24.15
CA ALA A 132 -3.28 -0.42 -23.25
C ALA A 132 -3.03 0.72 -22.25
N ALA A 133 -1.83 0.80 -21.67
CA ALA A 133 -1.46 1.88 -20.74
C ALA A 133 -1.46 3.26 -21.42
N GLU A 134 -1.03 3.35 -22.67
CA GLU A 134 -1.09 4.57 -23.47
C GLU A 134 -2.55 4.98 -23.76
N ALA A 135 -3.41 4.02 -24.09
CA ALA A 135 -4.84 4.26 -24.28
C ALA A 135 -5.53 4.72 -22.99
N ASP A 136 -5.24 4.08 -21.85
CA ASP A 136 -5.79 4.47 -20.55
C ASP A 136 -5.38 5.91 -20.18
N LEU A 137 -4.12 6.29 -20.42
CA LEU A 137 -3.66 7.65 -20.17
C LEU A 137 -4.36 8.66 -21.08
N GLU A 138 -4.61 8.31 -22.34
CA GLU A 138 -5.32 9.16 -23.29
C GLU A 138 -6.80 9.33 -22.90
N ASP A 139 -7.46 8.25 -22.46
CA ASP A 139 -8.83 8.31 -21.95
C ASP A 139 -8.94 9.23 -20.73
N VAL A 140 -7.98 9.15 -19.80
CA VAL A 140 -7.93 10.03 -18.63
C VAL A 140 -7.70 11.49 -19.03
N LYS A 141 -6.83 11.76 -20.01
CA LYS A 141 -6.61 13.13 -20.53
C LYS A 141 -7.86 13.72 -21.16
N LYS A 142 -8.49 12.99 -22.08
CA LYS A 142 -9.75 13.42 -22.72
C LYS A 142 -10.84 13.69 -21.70
N PHE A 143 -11.01 12.79 -20.74
CA PHE A 143 -12.01 12.95 -19.69
C PHE A 143 -11.74 14.18 -18.83
N ALA A 144 -10.47 14.47 -18.49
CA ALA A 144 -10.11 15.66 -17.74
C ALA A 144 -10.41 16.95 -18.54
N GLU A 145 -10.05 16.99 -19.83
CA GLU A 145 -10.31 18.12 -20.73
C GLU A 145 -11.82 18.39 -20.90
N GLU A 146 -12.63 17.34 -21.09
CA GLU A 146 -14.09 17.42 -21.18
C GLU A 146 -14.73 17.98 -19.90
N ASN A 147 -14.08 17.76 -18.75
CA ASN A 147 -14.53 18.25 -17.45
C ASN A 147 -13.87 19.58 -17.03
N GLY A 148 -13.23 20.28 -17.97
CA GLY A 148 -12.75 21.65 -17.78
C GLY A 148 -11.33 21.76 -17.20
N GLU A 149 -10.56 20.68 -17.15
CA GLU A 149 -9.13 20.76 -16.88
C GLU A 149 -8.42 21.40 -18.09
N THR A 150 -7.68 22.48 -17.84
CA THR A 150 -7.00 23.25 -18.89
C THR A 150 -5.49 23.13 -18.82
N ALA A 151 -4.97 22.60 -17.71
CA ALA A 151 -3.55 22.37 -17.54
C ALA A 151 -3.15 20.96 -18.02
N GLU A 152 -1.89 20.84 -18.46
CA GLU A 152 -1.29 19.52 -18.71
C GLU A 152 -1.36 18.67 -17.43
N LEU A 153 -1.86 17.45 -17.57
CA LEU A 153 -1.92 16.48 -16.46
C LEU A 153 -0.52 16.12 -15.98
N LYS A 154 -0.29 16.27 -14.68
CA LYS A 154 0.93 15.82 -14.00
C LYS A 154 0.66 14.53 -13.23
N HIS A 155 1.70 13.91 -12.70
CA HIS A 155 1.57 12.63 -11.99
C HIS A 155 0.57 12.65 -10.82
N TRP A 156 0.43 13.79 -10.14
CA TRP A 156 -0.54 13.98 -9.05
C TRP A 156 -1.99 14.22 -9.51
N ASP A 157 -2.24 14.32 -10.81
CA ASP A 157 -3.56 14.48 -11.39
C ASP A 157 -4.13 13.16 -11.91
N ILE A 158 -3.26 12.20 -12.27
CA ILE A 158 -3.66 10.93 -12.92
C ILE A 158 -4.62 10.13 -12.03
N THR A 159 -4.28 9.88 -10.77
CA THR A 159 -5.12 9.09 -9.85
C THR A 159 -6.49 9.73 -9.62
N PHE A 160 -6.53 11.06 -9.49
CA PHE A 160 -7.77 11.81 -9.29
C PHE A 160 -8.71 11.66 -10.49
N TRP A 161 -8.21 11.96 -11.70
CA TRP A 161 -9.02 11.90 -12.92
C TRP A 161 -9.38 10.47 -13.34
N ALA A 162 -8.50 9.50 -13.11
CA ALA A 162 -8.81 8.09 -13.31
C ALA A 162 -9.99 7.63 -12.45
N GLU A 163 -10.08 8.06 -11.18
CA GLU A 163 -11.23 7.74 -10.35
C GLU A 163 -12.51 8.44 -10.82
N ARG A 164 -12.44 9.71 -11.24
CA ARG A 164 -13.62 10.41 -11.82
C ARG A 164 -14.12 9.71 -13.09
N LEU A 165 -13.20 9.25 -13.95
CA LEU A 165 -13.53 8.49 -15.15
C LEU A 165 -14.18 7.16 -14.80
N LYS A 166 -13.62 6.41 -13.83
CA LYS A 166 -14.16 5.14 -13.35
C LYS A 166 -15.56 5.30 -12.74
N GLU A 167 -15.76 6.31 -11.90
CA GLU A 167 -17.07 6.62 -11.32
C GLU A 167 -18.12 6.92 -12.39
N THR A 168 -17.74 7.66 -13.44
CA THR A 168 -18.65 8.01 -14.53
C THR A 168 -18.93 6.82 -15.44
N LYS A 169 -17.91 6.03 -15.77
CA LYS A 169 -17.99 4.90 -16.71
C LYS A 169 -18.74 3.70 -16.14
N TYR A 170 -18.60 3.46 -14.83
CA TYR A 170 -19.16 2.28 -14.17
C TYR A 170 -20.27 2.61 -13.17
N GLU A 171 -20.62 3.89 -13.00
CA GLU A 171 -21.63 4.37 -12.04
C GLU A 171 -21.39 3.84 -10.62
N LEU A 172 -20.12 3.69 -10.24
CA LEU A 172 -19.69 3.03 -9.01
C LEU A 172 -18.74 3.92 -8.22
N LYS A 173 -19.07 4.17 -6.95
CA LYS A 173 -18.21 4.91 -6.02
C LYS A 173 -17.60 3.99 -4.98
N GLU A 174 -16.30 4.11 -4.76
CA GLU A 174 -15.59 3.29 -3.78
C GLU A 174 -16.12 3.48 -2.35
N GLU A 175 -16.51 4.69 -1.96
CA GLU A 175 -17.06 4.97 -0.64
C GLU A 175 -18.41 4.26 -0.40
N GLU A 176 -19.20 4.02 -1.45
CA GLU A 176 -20.45 3.27 -1.36
C GLU A 176 -20.21 1.77 -1.14
N LEU A 177 -19.05 1.25 -1.56
CA LEU A 177 -18.66 -0.15 -1.34
C LEU A 177 -18.10 -0.41 0.06
N ARG A 178 -17.54 0.60 0.72
CA ARG A 178 -16.84 0.47 2.00
C ARG A 178 -17.66 -0.23 3.10
N PRO A 179 -18.98 0.03 3.27
CA PRO A 179 -19.79 -0.67 4.27
C PRO A 179 -19.91 -2.18 4.02
N TYR A 180 -19.78 -2.63 2.77
CA TYR A 180 -19.88 -4.04 2.39
C TYR A 180 -18.60 -4.84 2.69
N PHE A 181 -17.46 -4.16 2.81
CA PHE A 181 -16.15 -4.78 3.07
C PHE A 181 -15.66 -4.55 4.51
N ALA A 182 -16.56 -4.71 5.49
CA ALA A 182 -16.18 -4.67 6.89
C ALA A 182 -15.23 -5.82 7.23
N LEU A 183 -14.09 -5.51 7.86
CA LEU A 183 -13.02 -6.47 8.16
C LEU A 183 -13.52 -7.79 8.79
N PRO A 184 -14.41 -7.79 9.81
CA PRO A 184 -14.92 -9.04 10.38
C PRO A 184 -15.64 -9.93 9.34
N LYS A 185 -16.39 -9.32 8.40
CA LYS A 185 -17.10 -10.05 7.35
C LYS A 185 -16.17 -10.59 6.28
N VAL A 186 -15.12 -9.83 5.93
CA VAL A 186 -14.08 -10.30 5.01
C VAL A 186 -13.32 -11.49 5.63
N GLN A 187 -13.01 -11.43 6.92
CA GLN A 187 -12.37 -12.54 7.65
C GLN A 187 -13.25 -13.79 7.69
N GLU A 188 -14.54 -13.64 8.02
CA GLU A 188 -15.52 -14.75 7.98
C GLU A 188 -15.55 -15.41 6.59
N GLY A 189 -15.60 -14.62 5.52
CA GLY A 189 -15.60 -15.12 4.15
C GLY A 189 -14.30 -15.84 3.78
N LEU A 190 -13.15 -15.30 4.18
CA LEU A 190 -11.84 -15.92 3.97
C LEU A 190 -11.75 -17.28 4.68
N PHE A 191 -12.21 -17.37 5.93
CA PHE A 191 -12.19 -18.62 6.68
C PHE A 191 -13.13 -19.65 6.06
N ALA A 192 -14.35 -19.25 5.67
CA ALA A 192 -15.28 -20.15 4.99
C ALA A 192 -14.70 -20.69 3.66
N LEU A 193 -13.99 -19.86 2.90
CA LEU A 193 -13.30 -20.29 1.69
C LEU A 193 -12.18 -21.29 1.99
N ALA A 194 -11.35 -21.01 3.02
CA ALA A 194 -10.30 -21.91 3.46
C ALA A 194 -10.84 -23.27 3.92
N THR A 195 -11.95 -23.28 4.68
CA THR A 195 -12.66 -24.50 5.06
C THR A 195 -13.14 -25.28 3.84
N LYS A 196 -13.72 -24.60 2.85
CA LYS A 196 -14.23 -25.25 1.64
C LYS A 196 -13.13 -25.85 0.76
N LEU A 197 -12.00 -25.15 0.62
CA LEU A 197 -10.91 -25.58 -0.26
C LEU A 197 -9.98 -26.60 0.39
N PHE A 198 -9.70 -26.45 1.69
CA PHE A 198 -8.64 -27.19 2.38
C PHE A 198 -9.16 -28.05 3.54
N GLY A 199 -10.45 -28.00 3.89
CA GLY A 199 -11.02 -28.78 4.99
C GLY A 199 -10.51 -28.36 6.38
N VAL A 200 -9.95 -27.16 6.49
CA VAL A 200 -9.44 -26.61 7.76
C VAL A 200 -10.55 -25.84 8.48
N THR A 201 -10.63 -25.99 9.80
CA THR A 201 -11.47 -25.14 10.66
C THR A 201 -10.59 -24.10 11.32
N ILE A 202 -11.02 -22.84 11.30
CA ILE A 202 -10.30 -21.71 11.89
C ILE A 202 -11.17 -21.11 12.99
N GLU A 203 -10.63 -21.00 14.20
CA GLU A 203 -11.35 -20.50 15.38
C GLU A 203 -10.53 -19.40 16.08
N ALA A 204 -11.20 -18.39 16.64
CA ALA A 204 -10.53 -17.38 17.45
C ALA A 204 -9.98 -18.00 18.74
N ALA A 205 -8.78 -17.58 19.13
CA ALA A 205 -8.03 -18.09 20.28
C ALA A 205 -7.40 -16.93 21.08
N ASP A 206 -7.98 -15.73 21.02
CA ASP A 206 -7.49 -14.56 21.73
C ASP A 206 -7.31 -14.83 23.23
N GLY A 207 -6.14 -14.50 23.77
CA GLY A 207 -5.78 -14.76 25.17
C GLY A 207 -5.06 -16.09 25.43
N GLU A 208 -4.98 -16.99 24.45
CA GLU A 208 -4.21 -18.25 24.58
C GLU A 208 -2.68 -18.04 24.46
N ALA A 209 -2.24 -16.91 23.89
CA ALA A 209 -0.82 -16.52 23.82
C ALA A 209 -0.63 -15.02 24.04
N PRO A 210 0.55 -14.58 24.52
CA PRO A 210 0.86 -13.15 24.65
C PRO A 210 0.94 -12.48 23.27
N VAL A 211 0.36 -11.28 23.17
CA VAL A 211 0.38 -10.45 21.96
C VAL A 211 1.17 -9.16 22.20
N TRP A 212 1.83 -8.63 21.17
CA TRP A 212 2.63 -7.40 21.27
C TRP A 212 1.80 -6.12 21.16
N HIS A 213 0.57 -6.20 20.66
CA HIS A 213 -0.34 -5.07 20.53
C HIS A 213 -1.80 -5.49 20.71
N LYS A 214 -2.63 -4.59 21.24
CA LYS A 214 -4.04 -4.85 21.57
C LYS A 214 -4.95 -5.14 20.36
N ASP A 215 -4.51 -4.74 19.17
CA ASP A 215 -5.28 -4.92 17.93
C ASP A 215 -4.95 -6.26 17.23
N VAL A 216 -3.96 -7.00 17.74
CA VAL A 216 -3.56 -8.33 17.21
C VAL A 216 -4.60 -9.35 17.61
N ARG A 217 -4.99 -10.21 16.66
CA ARG A 217 -5.91 -11.32 16.90
C ARG A 217 -5.22 -12.66 16.71
N LEU A 218 -5.53 -13.61 17.59
CA LEU A 218 -4.98 -14.97 17.55
C LEU A 218 -6.04 -15.94 17.05
N TYR A 219 -5.66 -16.82 16.11
CA TYR A 219 -6.51 -17.87 15.58
C TYR A 219 -5.81 -19.22 15.67
N LYS A 220 -6.57 -20.27 16.01
CA LYS A 220 -6.14 -21.67 15.93
C LYS A 220 -6.77 -22.32 14.70
N TYR A 221 -6.06 -23.27 14.09
CA TYR A 221 -6.59 -24.02 12.97
C TYR A 221 -6.36 -25.52 13.11
N GLY A 222 -7.19 -26.31 12.42
CA GLY A 222 -7.11 -27.77 12.46
C GLY A 222 -7.84 -28.41 11.29
N ALA A 223 -7.35 -29.55 10.82
CA ALA A 223 -8.01 -30.29 9.74
C ALA A 223 -9.06 -31.25 10.33
N PHE A 224 -10.24 -31.31 9.71
CA PHE A 224 -11.22 -32.34 10.02
C PHE A 224 -10.90 -33.58 9.14
N ARG A 225 -10.30 -34.63 9.71
CA ARG A 225 -10.39 -35.99 9.17
C ARG A 225 -11.40 -36.74 10.03
N GLU A 226 -12.39 -37.38 9.41
CA GLU A 226 -13.36 -38.23 10.12
C GLU A 226 -12.62 -39.14 11.11
N GLY A 227 -12.80 -38.89 12.41
CA GLY A 227 -12.26 -39.70 13.50
C GLY A 227 -11.08 -39.12 14.31
N GLU A 228 -10.34 -38.11 13.82
CA GLU A 228 -9.22 -37.51 14.57
C GLU A 228 -9.18 -35.98 14.43
N ARG A 229 -9.34 -35.28 15.56
CA ARG A 229 -9.14 -33.83 15.65
C ARG A 229 -7.64 -33.56 15.83
N SER A 230 -6.91 -33.36 14.74
CA SER A 230 -5.54 -32.85 14.80
C SER A 230 -5.57 -31.33 14.91
N VAL A 231 -5.14 -30.78 16.05
CA VAL A 231 -4.87 -29.34 16.17
C VAL A 231 -3.56 -29.10 15.43
N CYS A 232 -3.65 -28.40 14.31
CA CYS A 232 -2.48 -28.05 13.50
C CYS A 232 -2.23 -26.56 13.70
N ASN A 233 -1.38 -26.21 14.67
CA ASN A 233 -0.75 -24.91 14.83
C ASN A 233 -1.67 -23.69 15.11
N SER A 234 -1.03 -22.57 15.47
CA SER A 234 -1.66 -21.27 15.71
C SER A 234 -1.08 -20.21 14.77
N ALA A 235 -1.88 -19.22 14.41
CA ALA A 235 -1.48 -18.12 13.54
C ALA A 235 -1.88 -16.79 14.19
N LEU A 236 -0.91 -15.86 14.23
CA LEU A 236 -1.13 -14.48 14.68
C LEU A 236 -1.45 -13.61 13.47
N TRP A 237 -2.45 -12.75 13.62
CA TRP A 237 -2.86 -11.81 12.59
C TRP A 237 -2.72 -10.38 13.10
N ASP A 238 -1.84 -9.61 12.45
CA ASP A 238 -1.63 -8.18 12.70
C ASP A 238 -1.96 -7.38 11.44
N ASN A 239 -2.81 -6.37 11.62
CA ASN A 239 -3.29 -5.47 10.58
C ASN A 239 -2.16 -4.60 9.98
N LYS A 240 -0.96 -4.56 10.59
CA LYS A 240 0.23 -3.87 10.10
C LYS A 240 1.30 -4.77 9.48
N SER A 241 1.20 -6.09 9.62
CA SER A 241 2.22 -7.03 9.15
C SER A 241 1.59 -8.29 8.58
N LEU A 242 1.16 -8.20 7.32
CA LEU A 242 1.10 -9.38 6.46
C LEU A 242 2.55 -9.82 6.19
N LEU A 243 3.03 -10.81 6.94
CA LEU A 243 4.05 -11.82 6.60
C LEU A 243 4.78 -12.27 7.87
N GLU A 244 4.27 -13.32 8.51
CA GLU A 244 5.11 -14.37 9.11
C GLU A 244 4.22 -15.55 9.50
N ALA A 245 4.00 -16.46 8.56
CA ALA A 245 3.64 -17.84 8.88
C ALA A 245 4.95 -18.65 8.87
N SER A 246 5.59 -18.77 10.03
CA SER A 246 6.65 -19.78 10.20
C SER A 246 6.01 -21.16 10.18
N LEU A 247 6.37 -21.94 9.16
CA LEU A 247 6.33 -23.39 9.21
C LEU A 247 7.31 -23.84 10.31
N VAL A 248 6.78 -24.48 11.34
CA VAL A 248 7.44 -25.59 12.02
C VAL A 248 6.62 -26.83 11.67
#